data_AF-A0A9E2XWU8-F1
#
_entry.id   AF-A0A9E2XWU8-F1
#
_cell.length_a   1.000
_cell.length_b   1.000
_cell.length_c   1.000
_cell.angle_alpha   90.00
_cell.angle_beta   90.00
_cell.angle_gamma   90.00
#
_symmetry.space_group_name_H-M   'P 1'
#
loop_
_entity.id
_entity.type
_entity.pdbx_description
1 polymer ?
#
loop_
_entity_poly.entity_id
_entity_poly.type
_entity_poly.pdbx_seq_one_letter_code
_entity_poly.pdbx_strand_id
1 'polypeptide(L)'
;GFPVGTPMDTCFAYGQNPSTLRDRYYEAHDLVLRAWTEQDTFAFDGRFNQQRYVNIWPRPVQKPHPPIWIPGGGSIETWRWCAETDHVYAYLSYFGYLAGQATMDGFWKEMDRLGKDRNPYRAGFLQFVGVADTREQAYRLYREPAEYFYGRCLHVDPRFAAAPGYTSEATQRAGVVGQVAQVARMRRFDTLAREMDAIVEKGYVIIGSPDEVAHQLRQVATDLNVGHLMLLMQFGNMGKELAIYNTKLFAEKVMPQLSDIFSEWEDRWWPQPMTRDARAALTPFRQSAMAAE
;
A
#
# COMPACT_ATOMS: atom_id res chain seq x y z
N GLY A 1 -2.97 8.06 1.05
CA GLY A 1 -3.46 7.28 -0.10
C GLY A 1 -4.97 7.20 -0.05
N PHE A 2 -5.62 6.97 -1.20
CA PHE A 2 -7.08 6.94 -1.34
C PHE A 2 -7.55 5.54 -1.77
N PRO A 3 -7.97 4.67 -0.84
CA PRO A 3 -8.51 3.38 -1.23
C PRO A 3 -9.91 3.52 -1.83
N VAL A 4 -10.20 2.75 -2.87
CA VAL A 4 -11.57 2.58 -3.40
C VAL A 4 -12.49 1.91 -2.38
N GLY A 5 -11.91 1.09 -1.49
CA GLY A 5 -12.63 0.26 -0.53
C GLY A 5 -12.74 -1.19 -1.00
N THR A 6 -13.17 -2.09 -0.10
CA THR A 6 -13.35 -3.51 -0.40
C THR A 6 -14.84 -3.88 -0.39
N PRO A 7 -15.25 -5.00 -1.01
CA PRO A 7 -16.63 -5.45 -0.94
C PRO A 7 -17.14 -5.63 0.49
N MET A 8 -16.32 -6.24 1.35
CA MET A 8 -16.63 -6.53 2.76
C MET A 8 -17.06 -5.28 3.53
N ASP A 9 -16.23 -4.24 3.48
CA ASP A 9 -16.43 -3.05 4.29
C ASP A 9 -17.37 -2.08 3.57
N THR A 10 -17.04 -1.73 2.33
CA THR A 10 -17.71 -0.60 1.65
C THR A 10 -19.07 -0.98 1.13
N CYS A 11 -19.21 -2.16 0.53
CA CYS A 11 -20.50 -2.58 -0.04
C CYS A 11 -21.40 -3.21 1.02
N PHE A 12 -20.89 -4.19 1.79
CA PHE A 12 -21.73 -4.91 2.74
C PHE A 12 -21.88 -4.20 4.09
N ALA A 13 -20.79 -3.74 4.71
CA ALA A 13 -20.90 -3.10 6.03
C ALA A 13 -21.45 -1.66 5.96
N TYR A 14 -20.96 -0.83 5.04
CA TYR A 14 -21.45 0.55 4.85
C TYR A 14 -22.64 0.68 3.89
N GLY A 15 -23.11 -0.43 3.31
CA GLY A 15 -24.31 -0.47 2.46
C GLY A 15 -24.18 0.32 1.15
N GLN A 16 -22.96 0.58 0.67
CA GLN A 16 -22.78 1.34 -0.57
C GLN A 16 -23.09 0.48 -1.80
N ASN A 17 -23.78 1.08 -2.78
CA ASN A 17 -24.06 0.39 -4.03
C ASN A 17 -22.75 0.13 -4.80
N PRO A 18 -22.37 -1.15 -4.99
CA PRO A 18 -21.09 -1.53 -5.62
C PRO A 18 -20.93 -0.95 -7.02
N SER A 19 -22.01 -0.91 -7.82
CA SER A 19 -21.98 -0.42 -9.20
C SER A 19 -21.71 1.08 -9.33
N THR A 20 -21.89 1.84 -8.25
CA THR A 20 -21.63 3.29 -8.23
C THR A 20 -20.34 3.67 -7.52
N LEU A 21 -19.66 2.69 -6.91
CA LEU A 21 -18.56 2.95 -5.99
C LEU A 21 -17.40 3.69 -6.68
N ARG A 22 -17.07 3.30 -7.91
CA ARG A 22 -15.95 3.88 -8.66
C ARG A 22 -16.23 5.31 -9.11
N ASP A 23 -17.45 5.59 -9.58
CA ASP A 23 -17.86 6.95 -9.95
C ASP A 23 -17.86 7.88 -8.74
N ARG A 24 -18.37 7.41 -7.60
CA ARG A 24 -18.32 8.14 -6.31
C ARG A 24 -16.88 8.43 -5.90
N TYR A 25 -16.01 7.44 -6.04
CA TYR A 25 -14.61 7.55 -5.69
C TYR A 25 -13.87 8.59 -6.54
N TYR A 26 -14.08 8.60 -7.86
CA TYR A 26 -13.49 9.63 -8.74
C TYR A 26 -14.04 11.02 -8.48
N GLU A 27 -15.35 11.18 -8.29
CA GLU A 27 -15.92 12.48 -7.97
C GLU A 27 -15.41 13.03 -6.62
N ALA A 28 -15.31 12.17 -5.60
CA ALA A 28 -14.76 12.54 -4.31
C ALA A 28 -13.28 12.94 -4.42
N HIS A 29 -12.50 12.22 -5.23
CA HIS A 29 -11.13 12.58 -5.54
C HIS A 29 -11.02 13.98 -6.16
N ASP A 30 -11.85 14.29 -7.16
CA ASP A 30 -11.83 15.57 -7.85
C ASP A 30 -12.25 16.73 -6.92
N LEU A 31 -13.24 16.49 -6.05
CA LEU A 31 -13.61 17.43 -4.99
C LEU A 31 -12.43 17.71 -4.05
N VAL A 32 -11.72 16.67 -3.59
CA VAL A 32 -10.58 16.81 -2.69
C VAL A 32 -9.42 17.55 -3.36
N LEU A 33 -9.08 17.19 -4.60
CA LEU A 33 -8.03 17.89 -5.36
C LEU A 33 -8.36 19.36 -5.57
N ARG A 34 -9.60 19.67 -5.96
CA ARG A 34 -10.05 21.05 -6.12
C ARG A 34 -10.04 21.79 -4.79
N ALA A 35 -10.47 21.16 -3.71
CA ALA A 35 -10.40 21.73 -2.36
C ALA A 35 -8.96 22.02 -1.92
N TRP A 36 -7.97 21.22 -2.31
CA TRP A 36 -6.58 21.48 -1.98
C TRP A 36 -5.93 22.58 -2.82
N THR A 37 -6.36 22.76 -4.06
CA THR A 37 -5.69 23.62 -5.05
C THR A 37 -6.35 24.98 -5.22
N GLU A 38 -7.69 25.05 -5.13
CA GLU A 38 -8.45 26.28 -5.33
C GLU A 38 -8.29 27.23 -4.14
N GLN A 39 -7.87 28.46 -4.37
CA GLN A 39 -7.59 29.42 -3.29
C GLN A 39 -8.88 30.05 -2.75
N ASP A 40 -9.82 30.33 -3.64
CA ASP A 40 -11.09 30.96 -3.30
C ASP A 40 -12.17 29.94 -2.94
N THR A 41 -13.27 30.43 -2.36
CA THR A 41 -14.45 29.59 -2.11
C THR A 41 -15.10 29.21 -3.44
N PHE A 42 -15.40 27.93 -3.63
CA PHE A 42 -16.04 27.44 -4.85
C PHE A 42 -17.27 26.57 -4.58
N ALA A 43 -18.14 26.44 -5.58
CA ALA A 43 -19.22 25.46 -5.57
C ALA A 43 -18.77 24.17 -6.26
N PHE A 44 -19.16 23.03 -5.69
CA PHE A 44 -19.00 21.70 -6.27
C PHE A 44 -20.38 21.07 -6.41
N ASP A 45 -20.84 20.91 -7.64
CA ASP A 45 -22.14 20.32 -7.96
C ASP A 45 -21.93 19.01 -8.70
N GLY A 46 -21.42 18.02 -7.98
CA GLY A 46 -21.21 16.67 -8.48
C GLY A 46 -22.52 15.89 -8.52
N ARG A 47 -22.46 14.66 -9.02
CA ARG A 47 -23.60 13.72 -8.97
C ARG A 47 -23.84 13.20 -7.56
N PHE A 48 -22.78 12.99 -6.78
CA PHE A 48 -22.85 12.37 -5.45
C PHE A 48 -22.60 13.35 -4.30
N ASN A 49 -21.93 14.47 -4.56
CA ASN A 49 -21.62 15.51 -3.59
C ASN A 49 -22.04 16.88 -4.14
N GLN A 50 -22.93 17.57 -3.45
CA GLN A 50 -23.33 18.94 -3.76
C GLN A 50 -22.97 19.85 -2.60
N GLN A 51 -22.00 20.74 -2.81
CA GLN A 51 -21.46 21.65 -1.82
C GLN A 51 -21.44 23.06 -2.40
N ARG A 52 -22.22 23.96 -1.82
CA ARG A 52 -22.37 25.33 -2.34
C ARG A 52 -21.16 26.22 -2.07
N TYR A 53 -20.49 26.01 -0.94
CA TYR A 53 -19.36 26.82 -0.48
C TYR A 53 -18.26 25.93 0.08
N VAL A 54 -17.34 25.51 -0.77
CA VAL A 54 -16.15 24.73 -0.39
C VAL A 54 -14.97 25.68 -0.21
N ASN A 55 -14.44 25.71 1.01
CA ASN A 55 -13.17 26.35 1.35
C ASN A 55 -12.62 25.65 2.60
N ILE A 56 -11.46 25.00 2.48
CA ILE A 56 -10.92 24.17 3.56
C ILE A 56 -9.85 24.91 4.35
N TRP A 57 -9.80 24.64 5.65
CA TRP A 57 -8.75 25.09 6.56
C TRP A 57 -8.41 23.96 7.53
N PRO A 58 -7.12 23.66 7.79
CA PRO A 58 -5.93 24.26 7.18
C PRO A 58 -5.69 23.78 5.73
N ARG A 59 -4.87 24.53 4.98
CA ARG A 59 -4.45 24.16 3.62
C ARG A 59 -3.23 23.24 3.64
N PRO A 60 -3.05 22.37 2.63
CA PRO A 60 -1.84 21.58 2.53
C PRO A 60 -0.59 22.45 2.35
N VAL A 61 0.47 22.04 3.05
CA VAL A 61 1.81 22.62 2.93
C VAL A 61 2.40 22.34 1.55
N GLN A 62 2.32 21.09 1.09
CA GLN A 62 2.77 20.65 -0.23
C GLN A 62 1.98 21.36 -1.34
N LYS A 63 2.69 21.84 -2.38
CA LYS A 63 2.09 22.46 -3.57
C LYS A 63 2.36 21.62 -4.83
N PRO A 64 1.39 21.49 -5.75
CA PRO A 64 0.01 22.00 -5.65
C PRO A 64 -0.83 21.29 -4.57
N HIS A 65 -0.48 20.05 -4.24
CA HIS A 65 -1.08 19.25 -3.18
C HIS A 65 -0.07 18.16 -2.73
N PRO A 66 -0.33 17.43 -1.62
CA PRO A 66 0.46 16.25 -1.27
C PRO A 66 0.38 15.18 -2.36
N PRO A 67 1.42 14.36 -2.57
CA PRO A 67 1.35 13.22 -3.48
C PRO A 67 0.21 12.26 -3.13
N ILE A 68 -0.47 11.76 -4.15
CA ILE A 68 -1.59 10.84 -4.01
C ILE A 68 -1.15 9.44 -4.39
N TRP A 69 -1.43 8.49 -3.49
CA TRP A 69 -1.13 7.07 -3.65
C TRP A 69 -2.43 6.29 -3.68
N ILE A 70 -2.61 5.46 -4.70
CA ILE A 70 -3.84 4.71 -4.93
C ILE A 70 -3.56 3.24 -4.70
N PRO A 71 -4.06 2.66 -3.60
CA PRO A 71 -3.94 1.24 -3.40
C PRO A 71 -4.85 0.50 -4.38
N GLY A 72 -4.34 -0.57 -4.98
CA GLY A 72 -5.14 -1.46 -5.80
C GLY A 72 -4.61 -2.88 -5.77
N GLY A 73 -5.47 -3.82 -6.16
CA GLY A 73 -5.15 -5.25 -6.14
C GLY A 73 -5.59 -5.96 -7.41
N GLY A 74 -5.43 -5.33 -8.58
CA GLY A 74 -5.77 -5.93 -9.87
C GLY A 74 -7.11 -5.46 -10.45
N SER A 75 -7.15 -4.21 -10.92
CA SER A 75 -8.28 -3.68 -11.69
C SER A 75 -7.73 -2.79 -12.79
N ILE A 76 -8.10 -3.07 -14.04
CA ILE A 76 -7.51 -2.38 -15.19
C ILE A 76 -7.83 -0.88 -15.18
N GLU A 77 -8.98 -0.52 -14.62
CA GLU A 77 -9.41 0.87 -14.50
C GLU A 77 -8.55 1.63 -13.50
N THR A 78 -8.15 1.00 -12.40
CA THR A 78 -7.28 1.62 -11.41
C THR A 78 -5.90 1.84 -12.01
N TRP A 79 -5.36 0.86 -12.74
CA TRP A 79 -4.07 1.01 -13.43
C TRP A 79 -4.10 2.18 -14.41
N ARG A 80 -5.11 2.20 -15.29
CA ARG A 80 -5.29 3.28 -16.27
C ARG A 80 -5.42 4.63 -15.59
N TRP A 81 -6.28 4.72 -14.58
CA TRP A 81 -6.55 5.98 -13.90
C TRP A 81 -5.29 6.53 -13.21
N CYS A 82 -4.53 5.69 -12.50
CA CYS A 82 -3.25 6.11 -11.91
C CYS A 82 -2.26 6.60 -12.97
N ALA A 83 -2.20 5.92 -14.13
CA ALA A 83 -1.34 6.32 -15.24
C ALA A 83 -1.75 7.66 -15.85
N GLU A 84 -3.06 7.90 -16.02
CA GLU A 84 -3.61 9.13 -16.59
C GLU A 84 -3.46 10.32 -15.63
N THR A 85 -3.73 10.14 -14.33
CA THR A 85 -3.68 11.20 -13.31
C THR A 85 -2.32 11.36 -12.64
N ASP A 86 -1.32 10.58 -13.05
CA ASP A 86 0.06 10.62 -12.53
C ASP A 86 0.13 10.34 -11.02
N HIS A 87 -0.72 9.44 -10.52
CA HIS A 87 -0.70 8.97 -9.13
C HIS A 87 0.14 7.71 -8.97
N VAL A 88 0.66 7.50 -7.75
CA VAL A 88 1.37 6.26 -7.42
C VAL A 88 0.38 5.11 -7.36
N TYR A 89 0.61 4.06 -8.13
CA TYR A 89 -0.09 2.80 -7.96
C TYR A 89 0.58 1.97 -6.86
N ALA A 90 -0.14 1.70 -5.77
CA ALA A 90 0.39 0.98 -4.62
C ALA A 90 -0.25 -0.41 -4.51
N TYR A 91 0.49 -1.47 -4.82
CA TYR A 91 -0.04 -2.82 -4.62
C TYR A 91 0.16 -3.29 -3.18
N LEU A 92 -0.94 -3.32 -2.42
CA LEU A 92 -0.98 -3.79 -1.03
C LEU A 92 -1.16 -5.31 -0.94
N SER A 93 -0.18 -6.07 -1.43
CA SER A 93 -0.22 -7.53 -1.34
C SER A 93 0.04 -8.02 0.08
N TYR A 94 -0.79 -8.96 0.55
CA TYR A 94 -0.52 -9.77 1.75
C TYR A 94 0.12 -11.12 1.41
N PHE A 95 0.28 -11.45 0.12
CA PHE A 95 0.69 -12.78 -0.36
C PHE A 95 2.00 -12.73 -1.14
N GLY A 96 2.83 -11.73 -0.82
CA GLY A 96 4.18 -11.65 -1.33
C GLY A 96 4.30 -11.14 -2.77
N TYR A 97 5.55 -10.86 -3.14
CA TYR A 97 5.93 -10.31 -4.44
C TYR A 97 5.76 -11.28 -5.61
N LEU A 98 5.83 -12.60 -5.37
CA LEU A 98 5.61 -13.60 -6.41
C LEU A 98 4.17 -13.59 -6.93
N ALA A 99 3.18 -13.51 -6.02
CA ALA A 99 1.80 -13.24 -6.40
C ALA A 99 1.62 -11.79 -6.90
N GLY A 100 2.49 -10.89 -6.42
CA GLY A 100 2.69 -9.50 -6.83
C GLY A 100 2.81 -9.27 -8.33
N GLN A 101 3.62 -10.13 -8.96
CA GLN A 101 4.21 -9.90 -10.27
C GLN A 101 3.18 -9.68 -11.38
N ALA A 102 2.19 -10.57 -11.53
CA ALA A 102 1.19 -10.44 -12.59
C ALA A 102 0.37 -9.13 -12.50
N THR A 103 0.12 -8.63 -11.28
CA THR A 103 -0.58 -7.35 -11.08
C THR A 103 0.32 -6.19 -11.46
N MET A 104 1.59 -6.23 -11.09
CA MET A 104 2.55 -5.17 -11.43
C MET A 104 2.88 -5.15 -12.92
N ASP A 105 3.05 -6.31 -13.55
CA ASP A 105 3.20 -6.44 -15.00
C ASP A 105 2.00 -5.84 -15.74
N GLY A 106 0.79 -6.07 -15.24
CA GLY A 106 -0.43 -5.47 -15.77
C GLY A 106 -0.45 -3.94 -15.69
N PHE A 107 -0.09 -3.37 -14.54
CA PHE A 107 0.05 -1.92 -14.37
C PHE A 107 1.09 -1.35 -15.34
N TRP A 108 2.26 -1.97 -15.39
CA TRP A 108 3.37 -1.54 -16.22
C TRP A 108 3.09 -1.64 -17.72
N LYS A 109 2.37 -2.68 -18.16
CA LYS A 109 1.89 -2.79 -19.54
C LYS A 109 0.91 -1.67 -19.89
N GLU A 110 0.07 -1.25 -18.95
CA GLU A 110 -0.84 -0.12 -19.15
C GLU A 110 -0.07 1.21 -19.24
N MET A 111 1.01 1.38 -18.47
CA MET A 111 1.93 2.51 -18.58
C MET A 111 2.56 2.58 -19.97
N ASP A 112 3.08 1.45 -20.47
CA ASP A 112 3.67 1.36 -21.82
C ASP A 112 2.62 1.65 -22.90
N ARG A 113 1.39 1.12 -22.76
CA ARG A 113 0.28 1.37 -23.69
C ARG A 113 -0.08 2.86 -23.78
N LEU A 114 0.05 3.59 -22.68
CA LEU A 114 -0.21 5.03 -22.58
C LEU A 114 1.01 5.90 -22.89
N GLY A 115 2.16 5.30 -23.23
CA GLY A 115 3.40 6.01 -23.52
C GLY A 115 4.00 6.73 -22.31
N LYS A 116 3.74 6.25 -21.09
CA LYS A 116 4.28 6.81 -19.85
C LYS A 116 5.69 6.26 -19.60
N ASP A 117 6.52 7.04 -18.91
CA ASP A 117 7.86 6.60 -18.53
C ASP A 117 7.84 5.45 -17.50
N ARG A 118 8.98 4.76 -17.39
CA ARG A 118 9.19 3.59 -16.52
C ARG A 118 9.73 3.95 -15.13
N ASN A 119 9.63 5.22 -14.71
CA ASN A 119 10.17 5.66 -13.42
C ASN A 119 9.57 4.79 -12.29
N PRO A 120 10.40 4.06 -11.53
CA PRO A 120 9.95 3.07 -10.56
C PRO A 120 9.17 3.71 -9.40
N TYR A 121 9.39 4.98 -9.08
CA TYR A 121 8.65 5.71 -8.03
C TYR A 121 7.17 5.95 -8.36
N ARG A 122 6.72 5.63 -9.58
CA ARG A 122 5.30 5.58 -9.95
C ARG A 122 4.54 4.43 -9.30
N ALA A 123 5.27 3.47 -8.74
CA ALA A 123 4.69 2.28 -8.14
C ALA A 123 5.25 2.00 -6.75
N GLY A 124 4.39 1.43 -5.91
CA GLY A 124 4.76 0.90 -4.62
C GLY A 124 4.26 -0.51 -4.39
N PHE A 125 4.97 -1.24 -3.52
CA PHE A 125 4.62 -2.62 -3.16
C PHE A 125 4.75 -2.84 -1.65
N LEU A 126 3.77 -3.53 -1.05
CA LEU A 126 3.75 -3.87 0.37
C LEU A 126 4.42 -5.24 0.60
N GLN A 127 5.38 -5.30 1.52
CA GLN A 127 6.09 -6.54 1.83
C GLN A 127 6.28 -6.71 3.35
N PHE A 128 6.02 -7.93 3.83
CA PHE A 128 6.28 -8.34 5.21
C PHE A 128 7.75 -8.69 5.34
N VAL A 129 8.43 -8.13 6.35
CA VAL A 129 9.88 -8.30 6.52
C VAL A 129 10.23 -8.60 7.97
N GLY A 130 11.02 -9.65 8.19
CA GLY A 130 11.59 -10.01 9.49
C GLY A 130 13.10 -10.24 9.42
N VAL A 131 13.87 -9.43 10.14
CA VAL A 131 15.33 -9.46 10.13
C VAL A 131 15.84 -9.94 11.48
N ALA A 132 16.73 -10.94 11.47
CA ALA A 132 17.47 -11.36 12.66
C ALA A 132 18.96 -11.50 12.31
N ASP A 133 19.84 -11.75 13.29
CA ASP A 133 21.29 -11.84 13.02
C ASP A 133 21.64 -13.04 12.12
N THR A 134 20.81 -14.10 12.14
CA THR A 134 20.96 -15.31 11.32
C THR A 134 19.60 -15.79 10.79
N ARG A 135 19.62 -16.56 9.70
CA ARG A 135 18.42 -17.24 9.15
C ARG A 135 17.70 -18.06 10.22
N GLU A 136 18.45 -18.86 10.98
CA GLU A 136 17.90 -19.77 11.98
C GLU A 136 17.19 -18.98 13.09
N GLN A 137 17.76 -17.86 13.51
CA GLN A 137 17.11 -16.97 14.46
C GLN A 137 15.87 -16.31 13.87
N ALA A 138 15.91 -15.87 12.60
CA ALA A 138 14.75 -15.29 11.93
C ALA A 138 13.58 -16.29 11.90
N TYR A 139 13.84 -17.55 11.53
CA TYR A 139 12.84 -18.62 11.57
C TYR A 139 12.29 -18.85 12.98
N ARG A 140 13.14 -18.86 14.02
CA ARG A 140 12.67 -19.02 15.41
C ARG A 140 11.76 -17.86 15.86
N LEU A 141 12.12 -16.63 15.51
CA LEU A 141 11.41 -15.43 15.97
C LEU A 141 10.11 -15.17 15.21
N TYR A 142 10.09 -15.41 13.90
CA TYR A 142 9.02 -14.96 13.03
C TYR A 142 8.06 -16.08 12.59
N ARG A 143 8.37 -17.35 12.88
CA ARG A 143 7.48 -18.49 12.58
C ARG A 143 6.09 -18.28 13.16
N GLU A 144 5.99 -18.18 14.48
CA GLU A 144 4.68 -18.09 15.14
C GLU A 144 3.88 -16.85 14.69
N PRO A 145 4.48 -15.64 14.57
CA PRO A 145 3.75 -14.50 14.03
C PRO A 145 3.27 -14.65 12.59
N ALA A 146 4.08 -15.24 11.71
CA ALA A 146 3.67 -15.47 10.33
C ALA A 146 2.53 -16.49 10.26
N GLU A 147 2.70 -17.65 10.91
CA GLU A 147 1.70 -18.73 10.93
C GLU A 147 0.38 -18.25 11.59
N TYR A 148 0.46 -17.43 12.65
CA TYR A 148 -0.70 -16.77 13.25
C TYR A 148 -1.40 -15.85 12.25
N PHE A 149 -0.68 -14.98 11.54
CA PHE A 149 -1.29 -14.04 10.58
C PHE A 149 -2.03 -14.78 9.45
N TYR A 150 -1.36 -15.70 8.77
CA TYR A 150 -1.94 -16.42 7.63
C TYR A 150 -2.97 -17.47 8.05
N GLY A 151 -2.81 -18.06 9.24
CA GLY A 151 -3.75 -19.00 9.82
C GLY A 151 -4.99 -18.36 10.44
N ARG A 152 -4.87 -17.17 11.05
CA ARG A 152 -5.89 -16.58 11.93
C ARG A 152 -6.41 -15.20 11.51
N CYS A 153 -5.65 -14.36 10.83
CA CYS A 153 -6.05 -12.97 10.58
C CYS A 153 -6.75 -12.76 9.22
N LEU A 154 -6.38 -13.52 8.19
CA LEU A 154 -6.88 -13.29 6.82
C LEU A 154 -8.23 -13.96 6.52
N HIS A 155 -9.22 -13.84 7.42
CA HIS A 155 -10.52 -14.49 7.31
C HIS A 155 -11.53 -13.62 6.54
N VAL A 156 -11.67 -13.89 5.25
CA VAL A 156 -12.73 -13.33 4.41
C VAL A 156 -13.64 -14.46 3.94
N ASP A 157 -14.90 -14.43 4.35
CA ASP A 157 -15.89 -15.39 3.87
C ASP A 157 -16.20 -15.09 2.37
N PRO A 158 -16.11 -16.11 1.48
CA PRO A 158 -16.26 -15.90 0.04
C PRO A 158 -17.56 -15.21 -0.39
N ARG A 159 -18.64 -15.32 0.40
CA ARG A 159 -19.93 -14.68 0.09
C ARG A 159 -19.85 -13.16 0.09
N PHE A 160 -18.90 -12.62 0.82
CA PHE A 160 -18.73 -11.18 0.95
C PHE A 160 -17.50 -10.70 0.16
N ALA A 161 -16.66 -11.61 -0.36
CA ALA A 161 -15.44 -11.27 -1.10
C ALA A 161 -15.71 -10.64 -2.49
N ALA A 162 -16.92 -10.82 -3.02
CA ALA A 162 -17.33 -10.29 -4.32
C ALA A 162 -18.79 -9.83 -4.28
N ALA A 163 -19.00 -8.53 -4.14
CA ALA A 163 -20.33 -7.94 -4.29
C ALA A 163 -20.69 -7.84 -5.80
N PRO A 164 -21.89 -8.25 -6.23
CA PRO A 164 -22.32 -8.08 -7.61
C PRO A 164 -22.24 -6.62 -8.05
N GLY A 165 -21.57 -6.35 -9.18
CA GLY A 165 -21.35 -4.98 -9.68
C GLY A 165 -20.12 -4.27 -9.13
N TYR A 166 -19.36 -4.88 -8.20
CA TYR A 166 -18.13 -4.27 -7.66
C TYR A 166 -16.99 -4.27 -8.67
N THR A 167 -16.79 -5.40 -9.35
CA THR A 167 -15.82 -5.51 -10.44
C THR A 167 -16.47 -5.01 -11.73
N SER A 168 -15.80 -4.11 -12.43
CA SER A 168 -16.25 -3.62 -13.74
C SER A 168 -16.34 -4.73 -14.79
N GLU A 169 -17.14 -4.51 -15.83
CA GLU A 169 -17.22 -5.43 -16.98
C GLU A 169 -15.85 -5.57 -17.68
N ALA A 170 -15.10 -4.49 -17.84
CA ALA A 170 -13.84 -4.53 -18.57
C ALA A 170 -12.74 -5.30 -17.82
N THR A 171 -12.63 -5.15 -16.50
CA THR A 171 -11.74 -5.99 -15.66
C THR A 171 -12.14 -7.47 -15.74
N GLN A 172 -13.45 -7.77 -15.70
CA GLN A 172 -13.95 -9.15 -15.85
C GLN A 172 -13.60 -9.75 -17.23
N ARG A 173 -13.80 -8.99 -18.31
CA ARG A 173 -13.47 -9.42 -19.68
C ARG A 173 -11.97 -9.62 -19.89
N ALA A 174 -11.14 -8.84 -19.20
CA ALA A 174 -9.69 -9.00 -19.22
C ALA A 174 -9.21 -10.22 -18.41
N GLY A 175 -10.11 -10.92 -17.71
CA GLY A 175 -9.76 -12.08 -16.88
C GLY A 175 -8.94 -11.72 -15.63
N VAL A 176 -8.88 -10.45 -15.27
CA VAL A 176 -8.13 -9.97 -14.10
C VAL A 176 -8.96 -10.23 -12.86
N VAL A 177 -8.38 -10.96 -11.91
CA VAL A 177 -9.01 -11.30 -10.64
C VAL A 177 -8.44 -10.40 -9.55
N GLY A 178 -9.29 -9.62 -8.90
CA GLY A 178 -8.88 -8.77 -7.79
C GLY A 178 -8.36 -9.58 -6.59
N GLN A 179 -7.43 -9.00 -5.84
CA GLN A 179 -6.74 -9.62 -4.71
C GLN A 179 -7.71 -10.29 -3.73
N VAL A 180 -8.76 -9.60 -3.26
CA VAL A 180 -9.72 -10.14 -2.27
C VAL A 180 -10.42 -11.40 -2.81
N ALA A 181 -10.81 -11.41 -4.08
CA ALA A 181 -11.40 -12.57 -4.73
C ALA A 181 -10.40 -13.72 -4.87
N GLN A 182 -9.13 -13.41 -5.17
CA GLN A 182 -8.06 -14.40 -5.20
C GLN A 182 -7.84 -15.04 -3.81
N VAL A 183 -7.86 -14.26 -2.71
CA VAL A 183 -7.78 -14.80 -1.34
C VAL A 183 -8.92 -15.74 -1.03
N ALA A 184 -10.16 -15.31 -1.32
CA ALA A 184 -11.35 -16.12 -1.08
C ALA A 184 -11.29 -17.44 -1.86
N ARG A 185 -10.79 -17.40 -3.10
CA ARG A 185 -10.55 -18.61 -3.91
C ARG A 185 -9.49 -19.50 -3.28
N MET A 186 -8.34 -18.94 -2.88
CA MET A 186 -7.27 -19.71 -2.25
C MET A 186 -7.74 -20.44 -1.00
N ARG A 187 -8.56 -19.79 -0.16
CA ARG A 187 -9.17 -20.43 1.01
C ARG A 187 -10.16 -21.51 0.65
N ARG A 188 -11.05 -21.26 -0.32
CA ARG A 188 -12.04 -22.25 -0.76
C ARG A 188 -11.41 -23.55 -1.24
N PHE A 189 -10.22 -23.46 -1.85
CA PHE A 189 -9.46 -24.62 -2.33
C PHE A 189 -8.29 -25.02 -1.42
N ASP A 190 -8.22 -24.45 -0.21
CA ASP A 190 -7.16 -24.69 0.78
C ASP A 190 -5.72 -24.62 0.26
N THR A 191 -5.45 -23.65 -0.61
CA THR A 191 -4.13 -23.41 -1.22
C THR A 191 -3.33 -22.30 -0.56
N LEU A 192 -3.88 -21.67 0.49
CA LEU A 192 -3.21 -20.63 1.27
C LEU A 192 -2.09 -21.26 2.12
N ALA A 193 -0.85 -20.77 1.97
CA ALA A 193 0.24 -21.22 2.84
C ALA A 193 0.02 -20.74 4.28
N ARG A 194 0.13 -21.66 5.24
CA ARG A 194 -0.03 -21.39 6.68
C ARG A 194 1.17 -21.84 7.51
N GLU A 195 2.01 -22.72 6.97
CA GLU A 195 3.27 -23.17 7.60
C GLU A 195 4.42 -22.28 7.15
N MET A 196 5.33 -21.94 8.05
CA MET A 196 6.39 -20.95 7.79
C MET A 196 7.20 -21.22 6.52
N ASP A 197 7.57 -22.48 6.28
CA ASP A 197 8.40 -22.84 5.12
C ASP A 197 7.68 -22.51 3.81
N ALA A 198 6.39 -22.86 3.72
CA ALA A 198 5.56 -22.53 2.56
C ALA A 198 5.23 -21.03 2.46
N ILE A 199 5.11 -20.33 3.58
CA ILE A 199 4.92 -18.88 3.62
C ILE A 199 6.15 -18.17 3.00
N VAL A 200 7.35 -18.55 3.42
CA VAL A 200 8.61 -18.01 2.89
C VAL A 200 8.82 -18.42 1.42
N GLU A 201 8.60 -19.69 1.07
CA GLU A 201 8.75 -20.19 -0.30
C GLU A 201 7.84 -19.46 -1.29
N LYS A 202 6.59 -19.15 -0.90
CA LYS A 202 5.67 -18.34 -1.72
C LYS A 202 5.96 -16.84 -1.65
N GLY A 203 7.00 -16.41 -0.93
CA GLY A 203 7.42 -15.01 -0.81
C GLY A 203 6.47 -14.14 0.01
N TYR A 204 5.54 -14.73 0.77
CA TYR A 204 4.54 -14.00 1.56
C TYR A 204 5.22 -13.08 2.58
N VAL A 205 6.26 -13.60 3.22
CA VAL A 205 7.17 -12.86 4.09
C VAL A 205 8.61 -13.04 3.60
N ILE A 206 9.41 -12.00 3.74
CA ILE A 206 10.86 -12.06 3.54
C ILE A 206 11.49 -12.08 4.93
N ILE A 207 12.16 -13.17 5.28
CA ILE A 207 12.89 -13.28 6.53
C ILE A 207 14.31 -13.81 6.32
N GLY A 208 15.25 -13.38 7.16
CA GLY A 208 16.64 -13.84 7.07
C GLY A 208 17.63 -12.98 7.84
N SER A 209 18.91 -13.19 7.54
CA SER A 209 19.99 -12.27 7.96
C SER A 209 19.86 -10.91 7.26
N PRO A 210 20.54 -9.84 7.70
CA PRO A 210 20.45 -8.54 7.05
C PRO A 210 20.81 -8.56 5.56
N ASP A 211 21.85 -9.30 5.19
CA ASP A 211 22.32 -9.38 3.81
C ASP A 211 21.35 -10.19 2.93
N GLU A 212 20.78 -11.28 3.47
CA GLU A 212 19.76 -12.08 2.76
C GLU A 212 18.49 -11.25 2.50
N VAL A 213 18.07 -10.45 3.49
CA VAL A 213 16.88 -9.59 3.35
C VAL A 213 17.15 -8.45 2.39
N ALA A 214 18.32 -7.80 2.45
CA ALA A 214 18.72 -6.76 1.51
C ALA A 214 18.74 -7.29 0.06
N HIS A 215 19.33 -8.47 -0.15
CA HIS A 215 19.37 -9.10 -1.46
C HIS A 215 17.95 -9.36 -2.00
N GLN A 216 17.09 -9.99 -1.20
CA GLN A 216 15.72 -10.29 -1.61
C GLN A 216 14.91 -9.03 -1.88
N LEU A 217 15.00 -8.00 -1.04
CA LEU A 217 14.28 -6.74 -1.26
C LEU A 217 14.77 -6.00 -2.51
N ARG A 218 16.06 -6.09 -2.84
CA ARG A 218 16.57 -5.59 -4.12
C ARG A 218 15.92 -6.30 -5.29
N GLN A 219 15.83 -7.64 -5.25
CA GLN A 219 15.14 -8.41 -6.29
C GLN A 219 13.66 -8.02 -6.39
N VAL A 220 12.95 -7.88 -5.27
CA VAL A 220 11.55 -7.41 -5.28
C VAL A 220 11.43 -6.04 -5.96
N ALA A 221 12.29 -5.08 -5.60
CA ALA A 221 12.26 -3.74 -6.16
C ALA A 221 12.52 -3.76 -7.68
N THR A 222 13.51 -4.52 -8.14
CA THR A 222 13.89 -4.58 -9.56
C THR A 222 12.90 -5.37 -10.41
N ASP A 223 12.46 -6.54 -9.93
CA ASP A 223 11.60 -7.45 -10.68
C ASP A 223 10.19 -6.86 -10.84
N LEU A 224 9.68 -6.17 -9.81
CA LEU A 224 8.40 -5.46 -9.87
C LEU A 224 8.52 -4.04 -10.44
N ASN A 225 9.74 -3.55 -10.67
CA ASN A 225 10.06 -2.15 -10.99
C ASN A 225 9.37 -1.15 -10.04
N VAL A 226 9.55 -1.30 -8.73
CA VAL A 226 8.90 -0.46 -7.71
C VAL A 226 9.91 0.35 -6.91
N GLY A 227 9.75 1.67 -6.90
CA GLY A 227 10.62 2.60 -6.17
C GLY A 227 10.19 2.78 -4.71
N HIS A 228 8.93 2.48 -4.39
CA HIS A 228 8.39 2.59 -3.04
C HIS A 228 8.09 1.22 -2.42
N LEU A 229 8.98 0.72 -1.58
CA LEU A 229 8.70 -0.44 -0.74
C LEU A 229 8.03 -0.02 0.57
N MET A 230 6.78 -0.44 0.75
CA MET A 230 6.07 -0.30 2.02
C MET A 230 6.36 -1.54 2.88
N LEU A 231 7.06 -1.35 3.99
CA LEU A 231 7.57 -2.45 4.79
C LEU A 231 6.69 -2.68 6.02
N LEU A 232 6.14 -3.88 6.13
CA LEU A 232 5.47 -4.35 7.34
C LEU A 232 6.50 -5.02 8.26
N MET A 233 7.06 -4.19 9.14
CA MET A 233 8.03 -4.59 10.16
C MET A 233 7.38 -5.17 11.43
N GLN A 234 6.05 -5.14 11.49
CA GLN A 234 5.24 -5.79 12.53
C GLN A 234 4.11 -6.55 11.84
N PHE A 235 3.99 -7.84 12.14
CA PHE A 235 2.95 -8.70 11.59
C PHE A 235 2.51 -9.78 12.57
N GLY A 236 1.32 -10.34 12.32
CA GLY A 236 0.71 -11.32 13.20
C GLY A 236 0.54 -10.79 14.61
N ASN A 237 1.01 -11.57 15.57
CA ASN A 237 0.96 -11.29 17.00
C ASN A 237 2.35 -10.91 17.57
N MET A 238 3.25 -10.36 16.75
CA MET A 238 4.54 -9.84 17.25
C MET A 238 4.32 -8.88 18.43
N GLY A 239 5.02 -9.17 19.54
CA GLY A 239 5.10 -8.27 20.69
C GLY A 239 5.88 -6.99 20.35
N LYS A 240 5.73 -5.97 21.21
CA LYS A 240 6.35 -4.65 21.04
C LYS A 240 7.88 -4.76 20.91
N GLU A 241 8.51 -5.54 21.77
CA GLU A 241 9.96 -5.70 21.83
C GLU A 241 10.51 -6.32 20.55
N LEU A 242 9.81 -7.33 20.02
CA LEU A 242 10.19 -7.98 18.77
C LEU A 242 10.01 -7.05 17.56
N ALA A 243 8.94 -6.24 17.53
CA ALA A 243 8.74 -5.23 16.50
C ALA A 243 9.83 -4.15 16.52
N ILE A 244 10.22 -3.68 17.71
CA ILE A 244 11.33 -2.72 17.89
C ILE A 244 12.66 -3.34 17.43
N TYR A 245 12.94 -4.57 17.85
CA TYR A 245 14.15 -5.30 17.43
C TYR A 245 14.22 -5.41 15.91
N ASN A 246 13.16 -5.88 15.26
CA ASN A 246 13.07 -6.04 13.81
C ASN A 246 13.28 -4.71 13.08
N THR A 247 12.56 -3.66 13.51
CA THR A 247 12.63 -2.33 12.90
C THR A 247 14.01 -1.71 13.04
N LYS A 248 14.63 -1.83 14.22
CA LYS A 248 15.98 -1.31 14.47
C LYS A 248 17.00 -2.03 13.59
N LEU A 249 16.97 -3.36 13.57
CA LEU A 249 17.94 -4.15 12.81
C LEU A 249 17.82 -3.88 11.30
N PHE A 250 16.59 -3.76 10.79
CA PHE A 250 16.35 -3.35 9.42
C PHE A 250 16.95 -1.98 9.10
N ALA A 251 16.65 -0.97 9.93
CA ALA A 251 17.13 0.40 9.71
C ALA A 251 18.67 0.49 9.76
N GLU A 252 19.31 -0.23 10.68
CA GLU A 252 20.76 -0.16 10.89
C GLU A 252 21.55 -1.02 9.91
N LYS A 253 21.01 -2.15 9.46
CA LYS A 253 21.77 -3.17 8.71
C LYS A 253 21.25 -3.46 7.30
N VAL A 254 19.97 -3.28 7.03
CA VAL A 254 19.35 -3.60 5.73
C VAL A 254 19.18 -2.35 4.88
N MET A 255 18.51 -1.33 5.41
CA MET A 255 18.18 -0.09 4.68
C MET A 255 19.39 0.58 4.01
N PRO A 256 20.59 0.67 4.63
CA PRO A 256 21.76 1.27 3.97
C PRO A 256 22.18 0.55 2.68
N GLN A 257 21.97 -0.76 2.60
CA GLN A 257 22.35 -1.62 1.46
C GLN A 257 21.39 -1.48 0.26
N LEU A 258 20.29 -0.75 0.42
CA LEU A 258 19.25 -0.55 -0.59
C LEU A 258 19.22 0.88 -1.14
N SER A 259 20.07 1.77 -0.62
CA SER A 259 20.02 3.22 -0.90
C SER A 259 20.40 3.60 -2.33
N ASP A 260 21.14 2.74 -3.03
CA ASP A 260 21.57 2.92 -4.42
C ASP A 260 20.51 2.49 -5.44
N ILE A 261 19.51 1.71 -5.03
CA ILE A 261 18.47 1.19 -5.92
C ILE A 261 17.70 2.37 -6.53
N PHE A 262 17.67 2.42 -7.86
CA PHE A 262 16.98 3.46 -8.63
C PHE A 262 17.44 4.89 -8.34
N SER A 263 18.65 5.08 -7.81
CA SER A 263 19.23 6.40 -7.49
C SER A 263 19.39 7.33 -8.70
N GLU A 264 19.31 6.78 -9.92
CA GLU A 264 19.28 7.53 -11.17
C GLU A 264 17.91 8.18 -11.48
N TRP A 265 16.85 7.81 -10.76
CA TRP A 265 15.49 8.32 -10.95
C TRP A 265 15.12 9.37 -9.91
N GLU A 266 14.37 10.38 -10.35
CA GLU A 266 13.78 11.36 -9.46
C GLU A 266 12.46 10.83 -8.86
N ASP A 267 12.34 10.88 -7.54
CA ASP A 267 11.10 10.60 -6.82
C ASP A 267 10.23 11.86 -6.69
N ARG A 268 9.31 12.03 -7.64
CA ARG A 268 8.35 13.14 -7.68
C ARG A 268 7.12 12.91 -6.80
N TRP A 269 6.94 11.70 -6.26
CA TRP A 269 5.75 11.28 -5.55
C TRP A 269 5.95 11.14 -4.03
N TRP A 270 7.07 11.65 -3.54
CA TRP A 270 7.36 11.77 -2.11
C TRP A 270 7.12 13.19 -1.57
N PRO A 271 6.59 13.32 -0.34
CA PRO A 271 6.46 14.62 0.30
C PRO A 271 7.82 15.31 0.45
N GLN A 272 7.88 16.60 0.08
CA GLN A 272 9.10 17.38 0.24
C GLN A 272 9.07 18.10 1.59
N PRO A 273 10.16 18.07 2.36
CA PRO A 273 10.17 18.72 3.66
C PRO A 273 10.20 20.23 3.49
N MET A 274 9.53 20.97 4.37
CA MET A 274 9.63 22.44 4.42
C MET A 274 11.08 22.88 4.59
N THR A 275 11.44 24.05 4.07
CA THR A 275 12.72 24.70 4.37
C THR A 275 12.87 24.87 5.89
N ARG A 276 14.09 24.78 6.42
CA ARG A 276 14.33 24.82 7.87
C ARG A 276 13.75 26.08 8.51
N ASP A 277 13.86 27.22 7.84
CA ASP A 277 13.39 28.53 8.33
C ASP A 277 11.85 28.64 8.39
N ALA A 278 11.13 27.81 7.62
CA ALA A 278 9.68 27.77 7.62
C ALA A 278 9.11 26.76 8.64
N ARG A 279 9.96 25.95 9.29
CA ARG A 279 9.52 24.99 10.32
C ARG A 279 9.37 25.71 11.65
N ALA A 280 8.30 25.37 12.37
CA ALA A 280 8.14 25.84 13.75
C ALA A 280 9.31 25.34 14.61
N ALA A 281 9.85 26.21 15.47
CA ALA A 281 10.81 25.80 16.48
C ALA A 281 10.11 24.83 17.45
N LEU A 282 10.60 23.60 17.51
CA LEU A 282 10.10 22.64 18.50
C LEU A 282 10.58 23.08 19.88
N THR A 283 9.65 23.45 20.75
CA THR A 283 9.96 23.60 22.17
C THR A 283 10.36 22.23 22.71
N PRO A 284 11.51 22.09 23.41
CA PRO A 284 11.90 20.83 24.01
C PRO A 284 10.75 20.26 24.85
N PHE A 285 10.45 18.98 24.64
CA PHE A 285 9.46 18.28 25.46
C PHE A 285 9.89 18.36 26.92
N ARG A 286 9.16 19.14 27.73
CA ARG A 286 9.32 19.13 29.19
C ARG A 286 8.53 17.96 29.71
N GLN A 287 9.23 16.93 30.15
CA GLN A 287 8.63 15.83 30.91
C GLN A 287 7.99 16.47 32.15
N SER A 288 6.66 16.47 32.24
CA SER A 288 5.99 16.92 33.46
C SER A 288 6.45 15.98 34.57
N ALA A 289 7.03 16.52 35.63
CA ALA A 289 7.23 15.75 36.86
C ALA A 289 5.86 15.19 37.25
N MET A 290 5.66 13.88 37.08
CA MET A 290 4.53 13.22 37.69
C MET A 290 4.68 13.44 39.19
N ALA A 291 3.74 14.20 39.77
CA ALA A 291 3.60 14.25 41.21
C ALA A 291 3.40 12.81 41.69
N ALA A 292 4.36 12.31 42.45
CA ALA A 292 4.16 11.11 43.24
C ALA A 292 3.17 11.48 44.36
N GLU A 293 1.98 10.90 44.31
CA GLU A 293 1.12 10.67 45.48
C GLU A 293 0.99 9.15 45.69
#